data_AF-A0A9P0Z0V1-F1
#
_entry.id   AF-A0A9P0Z0V1-F1
#
_cell.length_a   1.000
_cell.length_b   1.000
_cell.length_c   1.000
_cell.angle_alpha   90.00
_cell.angle_beta   90.00
_cell.angle_gamma   90.00
#
_symmetry.space_group_name_H-M   'P 1'
#
loop_
_entity.id
_entity.type
_entity.pdbx_description
1 polymer ?
#
loop_
_entity_poly.entity_id
_entity_poly.type
_entity_poly.pdbx_seq_one_letter_code
_entity_poly.pdbx_strand_id
1 'polypeptide(L)'
;MAQEKVGLRFQLQHYKLNVLNHPKLANLSTMAELCQGLAEMEMSKVYFLIDRLVRLLLTLPVSTTTTERAFSAMKIIKTRLHNKMEDEYLADNLVVYIEREIAKTFDSKAVIEEFISLKERRAQF
;
A
#
# COMPACT_ATOMS: atom_id res chain seq x y z
N MET A 1 11.69 -10.79 16.17
CA MET A 1 12.54 -11.27 15.05
C MET A 1 13.16 -12.66 15.27
N ALA A 2 13.94 -12.93 16.33
CA ALA A 2 14.59 -14.25 16.50
C ALA A 2 13.58 -15.41 16.65
N GLN A 3 12.54 -15.23 17.48
CA GLN A 3 11.49 -16.24 17.71
C GLN A 3 10.61 -16.49 16.48
N GLU A 4 10.25 -15.44 15.73
CA GLU A 4 9.52 -15.58 14.46
C GLU A 4 10.34 -16.32 13.40
N LYS A 5 11.65 -16.09 13.34
CA LYS A 5 12.55 -16.80 12.41
C LYS A 5 12.63 -18.29 12.71
N VAL A 6 12.65 -18.66 14.00
CA VAL A 6 12.60 -20.07 14.43
C VAL A 6 11.24 -20.69 14.10
N GLY A 7 10.14 -19.99 14.41
CA GLY A 7 8.78 -20.45 14.08
C GLY A 7 8.57 -20.62 12.58
N LEU A 8 9.10 -19.71 11.75
CA LEU A 8 9.01 -19.80 10.31
C LEU A 8 9.78 -21.02 9.78
N ARG A 9 10.97 -21.32 10.33
CA ARG A 9 11.72 -22.53 9.95
C ARG A 9 10.92 -23.79 10.24
N PHE A 10 10.27 -23.86 11.39
CA PHE A 10 9.44 -25.01 11.75
C PHE A 10 8.23 -25.14 10.81
N GLN A 11 7.52 -24.04 10.55
CA GLN A 11 6.40 -24.04 9.60
C GLN A 11 6.85 -24.44 8.19
N LEU A 12 8.01 -23.97 7.72
CA LEU A 12 8.54 -24.33 6.41
C LEU A 12 8.89 -25.82 6.30
N GLN A 13 9.45 -26.41 7.36
CA GLN A 13 9.71 -27.85 7.40
C GLN A 13 8.41 -28.66 7.33
N HIS A 14 7.41 -28.28 8.13
CA HIS A 14 6.10 -28.92 8.14
C HIS A 14 5.37 -28.72 6.79
N TYR A 15 5.47 -27.53 6.21
CA TYR A 15 4.93 -27.20 4.90
C TYR A 15 5.55 -28.08 3.80
N LYS A 16 6.88 -28.24 3.79
CA LYS A 16 7.58 -29.10 2.81
C LYS A 16 7.07 -30.54 2.86
N LEU A 17 6.75 -31.04 4.05
CA LEU A 17 6.29 -32.42 4.25
C LEU A 17 4.79 -32.61 3.92
N ASN A 18 3.95 -31.63 4.19
CA ASN A 18 2.50 -31.80 4.10
C ASN A 18 1.87 -31.15 2.87
N VAL A 19 2.41 -30.02 2.43
CA VAL A 19 1.83 -29.22 1.34
C VAL A 19 2.33 -29.69 -0.02
N LEU A 20 3.62 -30.02 -0.17
CA LEU A 20 4.13 -30.55 -1.45
C LEU A 20 3.53 -31.91 -1.82
N ASN A 21 3.03 -32.65 -0.83
CA ASN A 21 2.33 -33.92 -1.03
C ASN A 21 0.82 -33.75 -1.24
N HIS A 22 0.29 -32.53 -1.14
CA HIS A 22 -1.13 -32.28 -1.34
C HIS A 22 -1.41 -32.05 -2.84
N PRO A 23 -2.32 -32.81 -3.46
CA PRO A 23 -2.51 -32.80 -4.92
C PRO A 23 -2.91 -31.44 -5.49
N LYS A 24 -3.62 -30.62 -4.70
CA LYS A 24 -4.00 -29.25 -5.11
C LYS A 24 -2.89 -28.21 -4.95
N LEU A 25 -1.83 -28.49 -4.17
CA LEU A 25 -0.71 -27.57 -3.92
C LEU A 25 0.60 -28.04 -4.57
N ALA A 26 0.61 -29.23 -5.16
CA ALA A 26 1.80 -29.84 -5.76
C ALA A 26 2.29 -29.12 -7.03
N ASN A 27 1.41 -28.41 -7.74
CA ASN A 27 1.69 -27.80 -9.04
C ASN A 27 1.63 -26.26 -9.04
N LEU A 28 1.83 -25.62 -7.89
CA LEU A 28 1.82 -24.15 -7.80
C LEU A 28 3.11 -23.58 -8.37
N SER A 29 2.98 -22.65 -9.30
CA SER A 29 4.08 -22.00 -10.01
C SER A 29 4.33 -20.57 -9.55
N THR A 30 3.33 -19.93 -8.93
CA THR A 30 3.43 -18.54 -8.48
C THR A 30 3.15 -18.35 -6.99
N MET A 31 3.66 -17.24 -6.44
CA MET A 31 3.35 -16.84 -5.06
C MET A 31 1.87 -16.47 -4.86
N ALA A 32 1.20 -16.00 -5.91
CA ALA A 32 -0.23 -15.71 -5.88
C ALA A 32 -1.06 -17.00 -5.76
N GLU A 33 -0.75 -18.00 -6.58
CA GLU A 33 -1.35 -19.34 -6.51
C GLU A 33 -1.12 -19.99 -5.14
N LEU A 34 0.08 -19.82 -4.56
CA LEU A 34 0.37 -20.25 -3.20
C LEU A 34 -0.50 -19.55 -2.16
N CYS A 35 -0.64 -18.23 -2.24
CA CYS A 35 -1.48 -17.46 -1.32
C CYS A 35 -2.95 -17.91 -1.40
N GLN A 36 -3.45 -18.14 -2.62
CA GLN A 36 -4.82 -18.60 -2.86
C GLN A 36 -5.02 -20.02 -2.32
N GLY A 37 -4.12 -20.95 -2.63
CA GLY A 37 -4.21 -22.33 -2.15
C GLY A 37 -4.16 -22.44 -0.62
N LEU A 38 -3.36 -21.61 0.05
CA LEU A 38 -3.32 -21.55 1.52
C LEU A 38 -4.64 -21.02 2.12
N ALA A 39 -5.28 -20.06 1.45
CA ALA A 39 -6.56 -19.51 1.87
C ALA A 39 -7.71 -20.51 1.67
N GLU A 40 -7.79 -21.13 0.48
CA GLU A 40 -8.84 -22.09 0.11
C GLU A 40 -8.85 -23.34 0.97
N MET A 41 -7.68 -23.77 1.47
CA MET A 41 -7.55 -24.96 2.31
C MET A 41 -7.63 -24.64 3.81
N GLU A 42 -7.98 -23.40 4.17
CA GLU A 42 -7.98 -22.87 5.54
C GLU A 42 -6.65 -23.07 6.30
N MET A 43 -5.57 -23.33 5.55
CA MET A 43 -4.24 -23.59 6.08
C MET A 43 -3.50 -22.30 6.46
N SER A 44 -4.06 -21.14 6.13
CA SER A 44 -3.57 -19.81 6.55
C SER A 44 -3.37 -19.71 8.06
N LYS A 45 -4.19 -20.40 8.88
CA LYS A 45 -4.03 -20.43 10.34
C LYS A 45 -2.86 -21.32 10.79
N VAL A 46 -2.67 -22.45 10.11
CA VAL A 46 -1.62 -23.44 10.43
C VAL A 46 -0.24 -22.91 10.00
N TYR A 47 -0.17 -22.28 8.84
CA TYR A 47 1.05 -21.73 8.25
C TYR A 47 1.04 -20.20 8.22
N PHE A 48 0.59 -19.57 9.31
CA PHE A 48 0.37 -18.12 9.35
C PHE A 48 1.62 -17.28 9.06
N LEU A 49 2.83 -17.78 9.37
CA LEU A 49 4.07 -17.06 9.07
C LEU A 49 4.43 -17.14 7.58
N ILE A 50 4.17 -18.28 6.94
CA ILE A 50 4.35 -18.45 5.49
C ILE A 50 3.34 -17.59 4.75
N ASP A 51 2.08 -17.66 5.13
CA ASP A 51 0.98 -16.88 4.57
C ASP A 51 1.23 -15.37 4.69
N ARG A 52 1.69 -14.90 5.87
CA ARG A 52 2.11 -13.51 6.07
C ARG A 52 3.31 -13.14 5.19
N LEU A 53 4.31 -14.00 5.06
CA LEU A 53 5.49 -13.74 4.22
C LEU A 53 5.13 -13.61 2.74
N VAL A 54 4.30 -14.53 2.23
CA VAL A 54 3.80 -14.51 0.85
C VAL A 54 3.05 -13.21 0.58
N ARG A 55 2.12 -12.82 1.47
CA ARG A 55 1.40 -11.55 1.33
C ARG A 55 2.33 -10.35 1.34
N LEU A 56 3.31 -10.30 2.25
CA LEU A 56 4.30 -9.22 2.28
C LEU A 56 5.05 -9.12 0.95
N LEU A 57 5.52 -10.24 0.40
CA LEU A 57 6.22 -10.30 -0.88
C LEU A 57 5.32 -9.84 -2.04
N LEU A 58 4.04 -10.21 -2.04
CA LEU A 58 3.08 -9.76 -3.06
C LEU A 58 2.75 -8.27 -2.96
N THR A 59 2.70 -7.71 -1.75
CA THR A 59 2.44 -6.27 -1.53
C THR A 59 3.69 -5.39 -1.68
N LEU A 60 4.88 -5.97 -1.59
CA LEU A 60 6.13 -5.23 -1.62
C LEU A 60 6.31 -4.41 -2.92
N PRO A 61 6.07 -4.96 -4.13
CA PRO A 61 6.17 -4.18 -5.38
C PRO A 61 5.22 -2.98 -5.40
N VAL A 62 4.02 -3.12 -4.85
CA VAL A 62 3.04 -2.04 -4.75
C VAL A 62 3.55 -0.98 -3.79
N SER A 63 4.04 -1.37 -2.61
CA SER A 63 4.63 -0.45 -1.64
C SER A 63 5.83 0.31 -2.21
N THR A 64 6.77 -0.40 -2.85
CA THR A 64 7.94 0.20 -3.48
C THR A 64 7.52 1.22 -4.54
N THR A 65 6.61 0.82 -5.43
CA THR A 65 6.08 1.70 -6.49
C THR A 65 5.41 2.95 -5.91
N THR A 66 4.61 2.81 -4.85
CA THR A 66 3.95 3.93 -4.18
C THR A 66 4.97 4.87 -3.54
N THR A 67 5.99 4.34 -2.86
CA THR A 67 7.03 5.18 -2.26
C THR A 67 7.85 5.92 -3.32
N GLU A 68 8.27 5.25 -4.40
CA GLU A 68 8.98 5.88 -5.52
C GLU A 68 8.16 6.99 -6.17
N ARG A 69 6.86 6.73 -6.38
CA ARG A 69 5.90 7.72 -6.89
C ARG A 69 5.81 8.94 -5.96
N ALA A 70 5.71 8.72 -4.65
CA ALA A 70 5.64 9.80 -3.67
C ALA A 70 6.94 10.63 -3.65
N PHE A 71 8.10 9.99 -3.70
CA PHE A 71 9.39 10.71 -3.79
C PHE A 71 9.52 11.51 -5.09
N SER A 72 9.09 10.95 -6.22
CA SER A 72 9.07 11.64 -7.51
C SER A 72 8.13 12.85 -7.50
N ALA A 73 6.91 12.68 -6.97
CA ALA A 73 5.94 13.76 -6.80
C ALA A 73 6.49 14.88 -5.91
N MET A 74 7.07 14.53 -4.76
CA MET A 74 7.71 15.49 -3.87
C MET A 74 8.84 16.26 -4.56
N LYS A 75 9.68 15.57 -5.35
CA LYS A 75 10.73 16.22 -6.15
C LYS A 75 10.13 17.22 -7.13
N ILE A 76 9.09 16.84 -7.87
CA ILE A 76 8.40 17.72 -8.83
C ILE A 76 7.83 18.95 -8.14
N ILE A 77 7.12 18.78 -7.02
CA ILE A 77 6.49 19.88 -6.27
C ILE A 77 7.56 20.84 -5.75
N LYS A 78 8.60 20.32 -5.06
CA LYS A 78 9.69 21.15 -4.53
C LYS A 78 10.46 21.90 -5.62
N THR A 79 10.75 21.25 -6.75
CA THR A 79 11.46 21.89 -7.87
C THR A 79 10.60 22.95 -8.56
N ARG A 80 9.31 22.69 -8.79
CA ARG A 80 8.42 23.65 -9.48
C ARG A 80 8.07 24.86 -8.63
N LEU A 81 7.85 24.66 -7.33
CA LEU A 81 7.46 25.75 -6.43
C LEU A 81 8.66 26.52 -5.89
N HIS A 82 9.89 26.00 -6.06
CA HIS A 82 11.17 26.67 -5.77
C HIS A 82 11.25 27.34 -4.38
N ASN A 83 10.46 26.85 -3.42
CA ASN A 83 10.20 27.52 -2.14
C ASN A 83 10.45 26.59 -0.96
N LYS A 84 10.87 27.19 0.17
CA LYS A 84 10.70 26.59 1.50
C LYS A 84 9.19 26.55 1.80
N MET A 85 8.52 25.48 1.39
CA MET A 85 7.17 25.18 1.87
C MET A 85 7.27 24.57 3.27
N GLU A 86 6.34 24.95 4.15
CA GLU A 86 6.13 24.25 5.43
C GLU A 86 5.68 22.81 5.16
N ASP A 87 6.03 21.90 6.06
CA ASP A 87 5.83 20.45 5.86
C ASP A 87 4.35 20.09 5.66
N GLU A 88 3.43 20.79 6.34
CA GLU A 88 1.98 20.59 6.23
C GLU A 88 1.48 20.95 4.81
N TYR A 89 1.84 22.13 4.31
CA TYR A 89 1.46 22.55 2.96
C TYR A 89 2.06 21.64 1.87
N LEU A 90 3.27 21.13 2.09
CA LEU A 90 3.87 20.13 1.20
C LEU A 90 3.09 18.81 1.22
N ALA A 91 2.70 18.33 2.40
CA ALA A 91 1.93 17.10 2.55
C ALA A 91 0.58 17.19 1.82
N ASP A 92 -0.14 18.30 1.99
CA ASP A 92 -1.43 18.53 1.32
C ASP A 92 -1.29 18.50 -0.21
N ASN A 93 -0.28 19.20 -0.75
CA ASN A 93 -0.02 19.21 -2.19
C ASN A 93 0.40 17.83 -2.71
N LEU A 94 1.14 17.05 -1.91
CA LEU A 94 1.57 15.71 -2.28
C LEU A 94 0.37 14.76 -2.40
N VAL A 95 -0.61 14.85 -1.48
CA VAL A 95 -1.85 14.06 -1.54
C VAL A 95 -2.62 14.35 -2.83
N VAL A 96 -2.85 15.63 -3.15
CA VAL A 96 -3.56 16.03 -4.39
C VAL A 96 -2.82 15.54 -5.64
N TYR A 97 -1.48 15.58 -5.64
CA TYR A 97 -0.68 15.16 -6.79
C TYR A 97 -0.64 13.63 -6.97
N ILE A 98 -0.47 12.87 -5.89
CA ILE A 98 -0.46 11.39 -5.94
C ILE A 98 -1.84 10.89 -6.37
N GLU A 99 -2.90 11.46 -5.80
CA GLU A 99 -4.29 11.09 -6.09
C GLU A 99 -4.90 11.91 -7.22
N ARG A 100 -4.08 12.44 -8.14
CA ARG A 100 -4.53 13.36 -9.20
C ARG A 100 -5.66 12.80 -10.07
N GLU A 101 -5.75 11.49 -10.23
CA GLU A 101 -6.82 10.87 -11.02
C GLU A 101 -8.17 10.97 -10.31
N ILE A 102 -8.18 10.89 -8.98
CA ILE A 102 -9.35 11.19 -8.14
C ILE A 102 -9.54 12.71 -8.06
N ALA A 103 -8.47 13.49 -7.89
CA ALA A 103 -8.57 14.96 -7.83
C ALA A 103 -9.24 15.55 -9.07
N LYS A 104 -9.02 14.98 -10.25
CA LYS A 104 -9.67 15.37 -11.53
C LYS A 104 -11.17 15.13 -11.55
N THR A 105 -11.72 14.27 -10.69
CA THR A 105 -13.17 14.05 -10.62
C THR A 105 -13.91 15.17 -9.90
N PHE A 106 -13.19 16.01 -9.14
CA PHE A 106 -13.74 17.17 -8.49
C PHE A 106 -13.66 18.40 -9.42
N ASP A 107 -14.74 19.18 -9.48
CA ASP A 107 -14.69 20.48 -10.14
C ASP A 107 -14.04 21.51 -9.22
N SER A 108 -12.87 22.00 -9.60
CA SER A 108 -12.15 23.04 -8.86
C SER A 108 -13.00 24.29 -8.65
N LYS A 109 -13.90 24.64 -9.57
CA LYS A 109 -14.78 25.82 -9.40
C LYS A 109 -15.80 25.59 -8.30
N ALA A 110 -16.49 24.44 -8.33
CA ALA A 110 -17.41 24.06 -7.27
C ALA A 110 -16.73 24.04 -5.89
N VAL A 111 -15.50 23.51 -5.78
CA VAL A 111 -14.73 23.52 -4.52
C VAL A 111 -14.41 24.94 -4.05
N ILE A 112 -14.04 25.84 -4.97
CA ILE A 112 -13.77 27.25 -4.64
C ILE A 112 -15.04 27.95 -4.18
N GLU A 113 -16.16 27.73 -4.87
CA GLU A 113 -17.46 28.33 -4.53
C GLU A 113 -17.95 27.86 -3.15
N GLU A 114 -17.84 26.56 -2.86
CA GLU A 114 -18.12 26.01 -1.53
C GLU A 114 -17.20 26.58 -0.45
N PHE A 115 -15.89 26.70 -0.72
CA PHE A 115 -14.97 27.31 0.22
C PHE A 115 -15.29 28.79 0.49
N ILE A 116 -15.75 29.52 -0.53
CA ILE A 116 -16.19 30.92 -0.39
C ILE A 116 -17.49 30.99 0.42
N SER A 117 -18.46 30.11 0.17
CA SER A 117 -19.74 30.12 0.90
C SER A 117 -19.56 29.77 2.38
N LEU A 118 -18.60 28.91 2.71
CA LEU A 118 -18.19 28.64 4.10
C LEU A 118 -17.54 29.86 4.79
N LYS A 119 -17.09 30.85 4.01
CA LYS A 119 -16.39 32.07 4.46
C LYS A 119 -17.27 33.32 4.57
N GLU A 120 -18.58 33.20 4.82
CA GLU A 120 -19.43 34.33 5.27
C GLU A 120 -18.91 35.03 6.56
N ARG A 121 -17.81 34.56 7.17
CA ARG A 121 -17.05 35.27 8.22
C ARG A 121 -15.85 36.06 7.68
N ARG A 122 -15.99 36.83 6.60
CA ARG A 122 -15.06 37.94 6.38
C ARG A 122 -15.46 39.06 7.35
N ALA A 123 -14.54 39.43 8.26
CA ALA A 123 -14.70 40.65 9.04
C ALA A 123 -14.96 41.81 8.06
N GLN A 124 -16.04 42.55 8.30
CA GLN A 124 -16.33 43.77 7.57
C GLN A 124 -15.22 44.78 7.92
N PHE A 125 -14.47 45.21 6.91
CA PHE A 125 -13.60 46.38 7.02
C PHE A 125 -14.43 47.64 6.81
#